data_AF-A0A9X5PCM9-F1
#
_entry.id   AF-A0A9X5PCM9-F1
#
_cell.length_a   1.000
_cell.length_b   1.000
_cell.length_c   1.000
_cell.angle_alpha   90.00
_cell.angle_beta   90.00
_cell.angle_gamma   90.00
#
_symmetry.space_group_name_H-M   'P 1'
#
loop_
_entity.id
_entity.type
_entity.pdbx_description
1 polymer ?
#
loop_
_entity_poly.entity_id
_entity_poly.type
_entity_poly.pdbx_seq_one_letter_code
_entity_poly.pdbx_strand_id
1 'polypeptide(L)'
;MVNMGDQINQRIDNVESDSKAGTAAAMAVAGLPQAYLPGKSMMAVAGGVYRGESGYAVGFSSISDGGNWIIKGTATGNSRGHYGATAGVGYQW
;
A
#
# COMPACT_ATOMS: atom_id res chain seq x y z
N MET A 1 14.26 -3.58 37.69
CA MET A 1 14.29 -2.23 37.10
C MET A 1 14.51 -2.39 35.61
N VAL A 2 13.53 -2.04 34.78
CA VAL A 2 13.77 -1.99 33.32
C VAL A 2 14.67 -0.79 33.10
N ASN A 3 15.85 -1.01 32.54
CA ASN A 3 16.81 0.06 32.36
C ASN A 3 16.29 0.95 31.21
N MET A 4 16.34 2.27 31.38
CA MET A 4 15.85 3.23 30.35
C MET A 4 16.45 2.92 28.96
N GLY A 5 17.70 2.42 28.92
CA GLY A 5 18.36 1.96 27.69
C GLY A 5 17.64 0.81 26.98
N ASP A 6 17.10 -0.17 27.72
CA ASP A 6 16.41 -1.32 27.14
C ASP A 6 15.07 -0.90 26.52
N GLN A 7 14.35 0.03 27.16
CA GLN A 7 13.10 0.58 26.65
C GLN A 7 13.32 1.39 25.36
N ILE A 8 14.42 2.16 25.32
CA ILE A 8 14.78 2.94 24.13
C ILE A 8 15.13 2.01 22.97
N ASN A 9 15.95 0.98 23.20
CA ASN A 9 16.33 0.03 22.15
C ASN A 9 15.10 -0.70 21.59
N GLN A 10 14.22 -1.21 22.46
CA GLN A 10 12.97 -1.83 22.03
C GLN A 10 12.08 -0.88 21.22
N ARG A 11 12.03 0.40 21.60
CA ARG A 11 11.28 1.39 20.84
C ARG A 11 11.89 1.66 19.47
N ILE A 12 13.22 1.70 19.38
CA ILE A 12 13.94 1.87 18.11
C ILE A 12 13.66 0.68 17.18
N ASP A 13 13.77 -0.55 17.67
CA ASP A 13 13.52 -1.76 16.89
C ASP A 13 12.07 -1.83 16.37
N ASN A 14 11.12 -1.38 17.20
CA ASN A 14 9.72 -1.28 16.81
C ASN A 14 9.50 -0.23 15.72
N VAL A 15 10.09 0.97 15.86
CA VAL A 15 10.01 2.03 14.84
C VAL A 15 10.63 1.57 13.52
N GLU A 16 11.76 0.86 13.58
CA GLU A 16 12.40 0.31 12.39
C GLU A 16 11.50 -0.73 11.70
N SER A 17 10.91 -1.64 12.47
CA SER A 17 10.01 -2.68 11.95
C SER A 17 8.73 -2.07 11.35
N ASP A 18 8.15 -1.07 12.01
CA ASP A 18 6.98 -0.35 11.51
C ASP A 18 7.26 0.39 10.19
N SER A 19 8.45 1.00 10.07
CA SER A 19 8.90 1.63 8.83
C SER A 19 9.09 0.63 7.68
N LYS A 20 9.71 -0.52 7.97
CA LYS A 20 9.88 -1.61 6.99
C LYS A 20 8.54 -2.15 6.51
N ALA A 21 7.59 -2.38 7.42
CA ALA A 21 6.25 -2.85 7.10
C ALA A 21 5.44 -1.82 6.32
N GLY A 22 5.61 -0.53 6.61
CA GLY A 22 5.06 0.56 5.80
C GLY A 22 5.59 0.52 4.36
N THR A 23 6.88 0.29 4.18
CA THR A 23 7.49 0.12 2.84
C THR A 23 6.93 -1.11 2.12
N ALA A 24 6.79 -2.24 2.81
CA ALA A 24 6.20 -3.45 2.24
C ALA A 24 4.76 -3.23 1.78
N ALA A 25 3.94 -2.49 2.54
CA ALA A 25 2.60 -2.10 2.13
C ALA A 25 2.61 -1.19 0.89
N ALA A 26 3.53 -0.21 0.83
CA ALA A 26 3.67 0.66 -0.34
C ALA A 26 4.07 -0.13 -1.60
N MET A 27 4.98 -1.10 -1.47
CA MET A 27 5.32 -2.01 -2.56
C MET A 27 4.10 -2.83 -3.01
N ALA A 28 3.27 -3.29 -2.07
CA ALA A 28 2.02 -3.97 -2.40
C ALA A 28 1.08 -3.06 -3.21
N VAL A 29 0.92 -1.79 -2.84
CA VAL A 29 0.13 -0.82 -3.64
C VAL A 29 0.69 -0.67 -5.05
N ALA A 30 2.01 -0.51 -5.16
CA ALA A 30 2.68 -0.32 -6.45
C ALA A 30 2.53 -1.55 -7.35
N GLY A 31 2.45 -2.74 -6.77
CA GLY A 31 2.21 -3.99 -7.48
C GLY A 31 0.78 -4.20 -7.98
N LEU A 32 -0.20 -3.38 -7.57
CA LEU A 32 -1.60 -3.54 -7.98
C LEU A 32 -1.79 -3.23 -9.48
N PRO A 33 -2.23 -4.21 -10.30
CA PRO A 33 -2.67 -3.95 -11.67
C PRO A 33 -3.75 -2.87 -11.73
N GLN A 34 -3.80 -2.13 -12.83
CA GLN A 34 -4.79 -1.10 -13.10
C GLN A 34 -5.59 -1.45 -14.35
N ALA A 35 -6.88 -1.07 -14.37
CA ALA A 35 -7.69 -1.13 -15.57
C ALA A 35 -6.98 -0.40 -16.73
N TYR A 36 -7.05 -0.97 -17.94
CA TYR A 36 -6.43 -0.42 -19.15
C TYR A 36 -7.42 -0.27 -20.32
N LEU A 37 -8.67 -0.73 -20.15
CA LEU A 37 -9.73 -0.62 -21.16
C LEU A 37 -10.74 0.49 -20.78
N PRO A 38 -11.13 1.36 -21.72
CA PRO A 38 -12.22 2.33 -21.51
C PRO A 38 -13.53 1.67 -21.09
N GLY A 39 -14.26 2.35 -20.18
CA GLY A 39 -15.54 1.87 -19.64
C GLY A 39 -15.44 0.59 -18.79
N LYS A 40 -14.21 0.20 -18.39
CA LYS A 40 -13.99 -0.97 -17.54
C LYS A 40 -13.47 -0.56 -16.17
N SER A 41 -13.91 -1.34 -15.19
CA SER A 41 -13.39 -1.30 -13.83
C SER A 41 -12.62 -2.58 -13.53
N MET A 42 -11.68 -2.49 -12.59
CA MET A 42 -10.84 -3.60 -12.16
C MET A 42 -10.73 -3.59 -10.64
N MET A 43 -10.91 -4.76 -10.03
CA MET A 43 -10.50 -5.04 -8.67
C MET A 43 -9.20 -5.84 -8.69
N ALA A 44 -8.25 -5.48 -7.84
CA ALA A 44 -6.93 -6.08 -7.77
C ALA A 44 -6.53 -6.33 -6.32
N VAL A 45 -5.68 -7.34 -6.12
CA VAL A 45 -5.01 -7.63 -4.85
C VAL A 45 -3.52 -7.83 -5.11
N ALA A 46 -2.68 -7.42 -4.17
CA ALA A 46 -1.23 -7.54 -4.28
C ALA A 46 -0.59 -7.70 -2.90
N GLY A 47 0.62 -8.26 -2.88
CA GLY A 47 1.46 -8.39 -1.70
C GLY A 47 2.83 -7.76 -1.94
N GLY A 48 3.50 -7.37 -0.86
CA GLY A 48 4.85 -6.80 -0.87
C GLY A 48 5.64 -7.32 0.31
N VAL A 49 6.95 -7.49 0.13
CA VAL A 49 7.88 -7.87 1.19
C VAL A 49 9.07 -6.92 1.17
N TYR A 50 9.49 -6.45 2.33
CA TYR A 50 10.62 -5.54 2.46
C TYR A 50 11.36 -5.76 3.78
N ARG A 51 12.64 -6.12 3.68
CA ARG A 51 13.56 -6.28 4.82
C ARG A 51 12.97 -7.09 6.00
N GLY A 52 12.26 -8.17 5.70
CA GLY A 52 11.68 -9.08 6.70
C GLY A 52 10.23 -8.79 7.10
N GLU A 53 9.68 -7.64 6.71
CA GLU A 53 8.28 -7.30 6.92
C GLU A 53 7.46 -7.52 5.64
N SER A 54 6.15 -7.70 5.80
CA SER A 54 5.22 -7.94 4.68
C SER A 54 4.07 -6.94 4.68
N GLY A 55 3.51 -6.72 3.50
CA GLY A 55 2.38 -5.83 3.26
C GLY A 55 1.43 -6.44 2.24
N TYR A 56 0.18 -6.02 2.30
CA TYR A 56 -0.84 -6.41 1.34
C TYR A 56 -1.69 -5.21 0.96
N ALA A 57 -2.24 -5.25 -0.25
CA ALA A 57 -3.04 -4.20 -0.81
C ALA A 57 -4.22 -4.77 -1.59
N VAL A 58 -5.34 -4.07 -1.52
CA VAL A 58 -6.49 -4.25 -2.40
C VAL A 58 -6.75 -2.93 -3.12
N GLY A 59 -7.11 -3.01 -4.40
CA GLY A 59 -7.28 -1.85 -5.25
C GLY A 59 -8.53 -1.95 -6.11
N PHE A 60 -9.14 -0.81 -6.36
CA PHE A 60 -10.15 -0.63 -7.37
C PHE A 60 -9.68 0.45 -8.35
N SER A 61 -9.86 0.23 -9.64
CA SER A 61 -9.60 1.23 -10.66
C SER A 61 -10.69 1.23 -11.72
N SER A 62 -10.93 2.37 -12.34
CA SER A 62 -11.92 2.50 -13.41
C SER A 62 -11.46 3.51 -14.43
N ILE A 63 -11.75 3.23 -15.71
CA ILE A 63 -11.57 4.17 -16.80
C ILE A 63 -12.95 4.60 -17.29
N SER A 64 -13.15 5.90 -17.55
CA SER A 64 -14.40 6.40 -18.14
C SER A 64 -14.65 5.80 -19.53
N ASP A 65 -15.89 5.83 -19.99
CA ASP A 65 -16.27 5.28 -21.30
C ASP A 65 -15.51 5.96 -22.45
N GLY A 66 -15.24 7.26 -22.34
CA GLY A 66 -14.42 8.00 -23.30
C GLY A 66 -12.92 7.68 -23.25
N GLY A 67 -12.45 6.95 -22.23
CA GLY A 67 -11.04 6.60 -22.06
C GLY A 67 -10.18 7.73 -21.50
N ASN A 68 -10.73 8.93 -21.33
CA ASN A 68 -9.96 10.10 -20.93
C ASN A 68 -9.73 10.19 -19.42
N TRP A 69 -10.61 9.62 -18.59
CA TRP A 69 -10.49 9.71 -17.13
C TRP A 69 -10.15 8.36 -16.54
N ILE A 70 -9.16 8.32 -15.66
CA ILE A 70 -8.73 7.12 -14.93
C ILE A 70 -8.81 7.44 -13.44
N ILE A 71 -9.48 6.60 -12.67
CA ILE A 71 -9.50 6.67 -11.21
C ILE A 71 -8.92 5.39 -10.60
N LYS A 72 -8.21 5.52 -9.48
CA LYS A 72 -7.70 4.39 -8.71
C LYS A 72 -7.82 4.69 -7.22
N GLY A 73 -8.41 3.77 -6.47
CA GLY A 73 -8.43 3.77 -5.02
C GLY A 73 -7.81 2.48 -4.50
N THR A 74 -7.03 2.55 -3.42
CA THR A 74 -6.41 1.37 -2.81
C THR A 74 -6.49 1.43 -1.30
N ALA A 75 -6.56 0.26 -0.66
CA ALA A 75 -6.44 0.09 0.78
C ALA A 75 -5.37 -0.95 1.08
N THR A 76 -4.60 -0.76 2.15
CA THR A 76 -3.48 -1.63 2.51
C THR A 76 -3.44 -1.98 3.98
N GLY A 77 -2.76 -3.07 4.26
CA GLY A 77 -2.32 -3.45 5.60
C GLY A 77 -0.91 -4.02 5.58
N ASN A 78 -0.31 -4.20 6.76
CA ASN A 78 0.99 -4.84 6.90
C ASN A 78 1.10 -5.76 8.11
N SER A 79 2.20 -6.51 8.18
CA SER A 79 2.52 -7.46 9.25
C SER A 79 2.59 -6.86 10.65
N ARG A 80 2.72 -5.54 10.76
CA ARG A 80 2.74 -4.79 12.03
C ARG A 80 1.36 -4.31 12.47
N GLY A 81 0.32 -4.60 11.69
CA GLY A 81 -1.06 -4.24 11.98
C GLY A 81 -1.43 -2.80 11.62
N HIS A 82 -0.59 -2.11 10.83
CA HIS A 82 -0.90 -0.77 10.34
C HIS A 82 -1.67 -0.84 9.03
N TYR A 83 -2.60 0.09 8.83
CA TYR A 83 -3.44 0.18 7.64
C TYR A 83 -3.29 1.55 6.96
N GLY A 84 -3.56 1.59 5.67
CA GLY A 84 -3.51 2.81 4.88
C GLY A 84 -4.45 2.77 3.68
N ALA A 85 -4.59 3.90 3.01
CA ALA A 85 -5.35 3.99 1.77
C ALA A 85 -4.77 5.08 0.87
N THR A 86 -4.98 4.94 -0.44
CA THR A 86 -4.63 5.96 -1.44
C THR A 86 -5.76 6.15 -2.44
N ALA A 87 -5.82 7.33 -3.04
CA ALA A 87 -6.71 7.63 -4.15
C ALA A 87 -5.95 8.47 -5.18
N GLY A 88 -6.26 8.27 -6.46
CA GLY A 88 -5.66 8.99 -7.57
C GLY A 88 -6.64 9.11 -8.74
N VAL A 89 -6.48 10.21 -9.49
CA VAL A 89 -7.21 10.48 -10.73
C VAL A 89 -6.21 10.96 -11.78
N GLY A 90 -6.40 10.53 -13.02
CA GLY A 90 -5.61 10.94 -14.17
C GLY A 90 -6.51 11.29 -15.35
N TYR A 91 -6.07 12.25 -16.15
CA TYR A 91 -6.69 12.60 -17.42
C TYR A 91 -5.70 12.35 -18.56
N GLN A 92 -6.15 11.71 -19.63
CA GLN A 92 -5.38 11.47 -20.85
C GLN A 92 -6.14 11.96 -22.09
N TRP A 93 -5.40 12.47 -23.07
CA TRP A 93 -5.91 13.01 -24.34
C TRP A 93 -5.29 12.30 -25.54
#